data_AF-A0A919HSU0-F1
#
_entry.id   AF-A0A919HSU0-F1
#
_cell.length_a   1.000
_cell.length_b   1.000
_cell.length_c   1.000
_cell.angle_alpha   90.00
_cell.angle_beta   90.00
_cell.angle_gamma   90.00
#
_symmetry.space_group_name_H-M   'P 1'
#
loop_
_entity.id
_entity.type
_entity.pdbx_description
1 polymer ?
#
loop_
_entity_poly.entity_id
_entity_poly.type
_entity_poly.pdbx_seq_one_letter_code
_entity_poly.pdbx_strand_id
1 'polypeptide(L)'
;MLIPASDCAFHSLTLPAGLRKPPLQVAPFLLEEQLADDVEATHFALLHRQQAQCEIVAVQRQKMRDWLARCESLSLQPGVDARRAGPARQPPAWSAVQVDEQWLIRHQPWGGMAAENVWLTELLQSEAEEHVIDSYSPPPAAPGVWREQPAQTLLTLAARHPAAQKLSLLQGKFAARRRSAQASWRPARYAALARRYWQGQTACWTIAIWRVRPRRRNRPAGPSITAGFRRRKGD
;
A
#
# COMPACT_ATOMS: atom_id res chain seq x y z
N MET A 1 8.61 1.99 7.44
CA MET A 1 9.25 1.75 8.76
C MET A 1 9.75 0.32 8.80
N LEU A 2 10.97 0.06 9.27
CA LEU A 2 11.43 -1.30 9.61
C LEU A 2 11.04 -1.57 11.05
N ILE A 3 10.71 -2.81 11.36
CA ILE A 3 10.59 -3.27 12.73
C ILE A 3 11.55 -4.45 12.88
N PRO A 4 12.32 -4.51 13.99
CA PRO A 4 13.23 -5.61 14.23
C PRO A 4 12.45 -6.94 14.37
N ALA A 5 12.99 -8.01 13.81
CA ALA A 5 12.34 -9.32 13.86
C ALA A 5 12.27 -9.86 15.30
N SER A 6 13.22 -9.46 16.14
CA SER A 6 13.31 -9.84 17.55
C SER A 6 12.09 -9.41 18.37
N ASP A 7 11.39 -8.35 17.96
CA ASP A 7 10.18 -7.86 18.63
C ASP A 7 8.90 -8.49 18.06
N CYS A 8 9.02 -9.39 17.09
CA CYS A 8 7.91 -10.02 16.39
C CYS A 8 7.95 -11.54 16.57
N ALA A 9 6.82 -12.13 16.98
CA ALA A 9 6.65 -13.58 16.98
C ALA A 9 5.83 -14.01 15.76
N PHE A 10 6.37 -14.94 14.96
CA PHE A 10 5.71 -15.45 13.76
C PHE A 10 5.10 -16.82 14.05
N HIS A 11 3.81 -17.00 13.75
CA HIS A 11 3.10 -18.25 14.00
C HIS A 11 2.31 -18.69 12.77
N SER A 12 2.37 -19.99 12.49
CA SER A 12 1.47 -20.67 11.56
C SER A 12 0.33 -21.30 12.35
N LEU A 13 -0.92 -21.04 11.93
CA LEU A 13 -2.11 -21.62 12.56
C LEU A 13 -3.07 -22.19 11.53
N THR A 14 -3.76 -23.25 11.92
CA THR A 14 -4.82 -23.87 11.12
C THR A 14 -6.17 -23.53 11.73
N LEU A 15 -7.04 -22.90 10.94
CA LEU A 15 -8.40 -22.58 11.37
C LEU A 15 -9.26 -23.85 11.45
N PRO A 16 -9.98 -24.07 12.56
CA PRO A 16 -10.91 -25.18 12.70
C PRO A 16 -11.96 -25.21 11.59
N ALA A 17 -12.31 -26.41 11.11
CA ALA A 17 -13.33 -26.58 10.08
C ALA A 17 -14.69 -26.03 10.54
N GLY A 18 -15.39 -25.32 9.64
CA GLY A 18 -16.70 -24.72 9.92
C GLY A 18 -16.66 -23.37 10.67
N LEU A 19 -15.49 -22.90 11.10
CA LEU A 19 -15.35 -21.62 11.77
C LEU A 19 -15.46 -20.46 10.76
N ARG A 20 -16.53 -19.66 10.87
CA ARG A 20 -16.75 -18.48 10.00
C ARG A 20 -16.11 -17.19 10.52
N LYS A 21 -15.50 -17.23 11.70
CA LYS A 21 -14.85 -16.05 12.30
C LYS A 21 -13.57 -15.68 11.51
N PRO A 22 -13.24 -14.38 11.40
CA PRO A 22 -12.01 -13.95 10.75
C PRO A 22 -10.78 -14.41 11.54
N PRO A 23 -9.64 -14.73 10.88
CA PRO A 23 -8.47 -15.30 11.53
C PRO A 23 -7.97 -14.49 12.74
N LEU A 24 -7.96 -13.16 12.63
CA LEU A 24 -7.48 -12.26 13.68
C LEU A 24 -8.34 -12.23 14.95
N GLN A 25 -9.59 -12.69 14.90
CA GLN A 25 -10.43 -12.84 16.10
C GLN A 25 -10.19 -14.16 16.82
N VAL A 26 -9.60 -15.14 16.13
CA VAL A 26 -9.40 -16.51 16.62
C VAL A 26 -7.96 -16.70 17.08
N ALA A 27 -7.03 -15.98 16.45
CA ALA A 27 -5.61 -15.96 16.78
C ALA A 27 -5.31 -15.78 18.27
N PRO A 28 -5.93 -14.84 19.02
CA PRO A 28 -5.64 -14.66 20.45
C PRO A 28 -5.91 -15.94 21.26
N PHE A 29 -7.03 -16.61 20.98
CA PHE A 29 -7.41 -17.84 21.67
C PHE A 29 -6.51 -19.03 21.29
N LEU A 30 -6.14 -19.15 20.02
CA LEU A 30 -5.29 -20.26 19.57
C LEU A 30 -3.82 -20.11 19.95
N LEU A 31 -3.36 -18.88 20.20
CA LEU A 31 -1.96 -18.59 20.54
C LEU A 31 -1.73 -18.26 22.01
N GLU A 32 -2.75 -18.35 22.87
CA GLU A 32 -2.65 -17.94 24.28
C GLU A 32 -1.46 -18.62 25.00
N GLU A 33 -1.25 -19.91 24.77
CA GLU A 33 -0.15 -20.67 25.37
C GLU A 33 1.22 -20.44 24.72
N GLN A 34 1.25 -19.87 23.51
CA GLN A 34 2.49 -19.67 22.73
C GLN A 34 3.08 -18.27 22.88
N LEU A 35 2.37 -17.36 23.55
CA LEU A 35 2.76 -15.96 23.72
C LEU A 35 3.36 -15.73 25.09
N ALA A 36 4.44 -14.95 25.13
CA ALA A 36 5.05 -14.54 26.39
C ALA A 36 4.26 -13.43 27.11
N ASP A 37 3.52 -12.62 26.34
CA ASP A 37 2.68 -11.53 26.85
C ASP A 37 1.20 -11.92 26.82
N ASP A 38 0.40 -11.22 27.61
CA ASP A 38 -1.06 -11.29 27.56
C ASP A 38 -1.57 -11.04 26.12
N VAL A 39 -2.49 -11.89 25.67
CA VAL A 39 -3.19 -11.79 24.38
C VAL A 39 -3.85 -10.42 24.19
N GLU A 40 -4.33 -9.79 25.26
CA GLU A 40 -4.93 -8.45 25.21
C GLU A 40 -3.89 -7.34 24.97
N ALA A 41 -2.67 -7.53 25.49
CA ALA A 41 -1.52 -6.66 25.29
C ALA A 41 -0.83 -6.87 23.93
N THR A 42 -1.24 -7.90 23.19
CA THR A 42 -0.67 -8.29 21.91
C THR A 42 -1.45 -7.72 20.72
N HIS A 43 -0.76 -7.43 19.63
CA HIS A 43 -1.32 -7.05 18.34
C HIS A 43 -1.02 -8.13 17.32
N PHE A 44 -2.07 -8.61 16.67
CA PHE A 44 -1.97 -9.63 15.64
C PHE A 44 -2.18 -9.00 14.26
N ALA A 45 -1.34 -9.38 13.31
CA ALA A 45 -1.50 -9.03 11.90
C ALA A 45 -1.41 -10.30 11.03
N LEU A 46 -2.26 -10.36 10.00
CA LEU A 46 -2.31 -11.47 9.05
C LEU A 46 -1.29 -11.21 7.95
N LEU A 47 -0.33 -12.13 7.81
CA LEU A 47 0.68 -12.09 6.76
C LEU A 47 0.20 -12.84 5.51
N HIS A 48 -0.31 -14.05 5.71
CA HIS A 48 -0.76 -14.89 4.61
C HIS A 48 -1.92 -15.76 5.03
N ARG A 49 -2.73 -16.16 4.05
CA ARG A 49 -3.81 -17.12 4.25
C ARG A 49 -3.96 -17.98 3.00
N GLN A 50 -3.90 -19.28 3.22
CA GLN A 50 -4.20 -20.30 2.24
C GLN A 50 -5.28 -21.22 2.82
N GLN A 51 -6.52 -21.04 2.38
CA GLN A 51 -7.69 -21.77 2.89
C GLN A 51 -7.85 -21.64 4.42
N ALA A 52 -7.54 -22.72 5.16
CA ALA A 52 -7.57 -22.79 6.61
C ALA A 52 -6.22 -22.42 7.25
N GLN A 53 -5.10 -22.54 6.53
CA GLN A 53 -3.78 -22.19 7.04
C GLN A 53 -3.57 -20.68 6.98
N CYS A 54 -3.17 -20.10 8.11
CA CYS A 54 -2.93 -18.67 8.25
C CYS A 54 -1.54 -18.45 8.87
N GLU A 55 -0.83 -17.49 8.31
CA GLU A 55 0.44 -17.00 8.85
C GLU A 55 0.18 -15.67 9.50
N ILE A 56 0.48 -15.57 10.79
CA ILE A 56 0.26 -14.37 11.57
C ILE A 56 1.54 -13.94 12.26
N VAL A 57 1.60 -12.64 12.54
CA VAL A 57 2.65 -12.06 13.36
C VAL A 57 2.02 -11.40 14.57
N ALA A 58 2.60 -11.67 15.72
CA ALA A 58 2.26 -11.11 17.01
C ALA A 58 3.35 -10.11 17.42
N VAL A 59 2.92 -8.94 17.89
CA VAL A 59 3.80 -7.88 18.38
C VAL A 59 3.14 -7.15 19.54
N GLN A 60 3.92 -6.70 20.52
CA GLN A 60 3.38 -5.93 21.64
C GLN A 60 2.70 -4.64 21.17
N ARG A 61 1.51 -4.37 21.70
CA ARG A 61 0.75 -3.15 21.39
C ARG A 61 1.48 -1.88 21.78
N GLN A 62 2.22 -1.91 22.88
CA GLN A 62 2.97 -0.75 23.36
C GLN A 62 4.07 -0.38 22.36
N LYS A 63 4.89 -1.35 21.94
CA LYS A 63 5.93 -1.14 20.92
C LYS A 63 5.36 -0.56 19.62
N MET A 64 4.23 -1.09 19.15
CA MET A 64 3.53 -0.52 17.98
C MET A 64 3.13 0.95 18.17
N ARG A 65 2.60 1.33 19.34
CA ARG A 65 2.27 2.73 19.64
C ARG A 65 3.52 3.61 19.63
N ASP A 66 4.59 3.15 20.26
CA ASP A 66 5.83 3.92 20.39
C ASP A 66 6.48 4.16 19.02
N TRP A 67 6.51 3.15 18.15
CA TRP A 67 7.04 3.30 16.80
C TRP A 67 6.18 4.26 15.95
N LEU A 68 4.85 4.15 16.03
CA LEU A 68 3.95 5.06 15.31
C LEU A 68 4.08 6.51 15.80
N ALA A 69 4.17 6.71 17.13
CA ALA A 69 4.40 8.03 17.73
C ALA A 69 5.74 8.62 17.29
N ARG A 70 6.79 7.79 17.21
CA ARG A 70 8.10 8.20 16.70
C ARG A 70 8.03 8.60 15.22
N CYS A 71 7.31 7.86 14.38
CA CYS A 71 7.08 8.26 12.99
C CYS A 71 6.35 9.61 12.89
N GLU A 72 5.31 9.81 13.71
CA GLU A 72 4.55 11.06 13.75
C GLU A 72 5.43 12.24 14.17
N SER A 73 6.27 12.07 15.20
CA SER A 73 7.21 13.11 15.65
C SER A 73 8.21 13.54 14.56
N LEU A 74 8.54 12.63 13.64
CA LEU A 74 9.42 12.87 12.51
C LEU A 74 8.66 13.32 11.25
N SER A 75 7.34 13.57 11.35
CA SER A 75 6.45 13.86 10.22
C SER A 75 6.49 12.80 9.11
N LEU A 76 6.90 11.58 9.45
CA LEU A 76 6.93 10.44 8.54
C LEU A 76 5.54 9.81 8.53
N GLN A 77 4.94 9.71 7.35
CA GLN A 77 3.70 8.94 7.20
C GLN A 77 4.08 7.44 7.28
N PRO A 78 3.61 6.71 8.30
CA PRO A 78 3.98 5.33 8.49
C PRO A 78 3.35 4.45 7.39
N GLY A 79 4.13 4.14 6.35
CA GLY A 79 3.98 2.90 5.59
C GLY A 79 4.75 1.82 6.34
N VAL A 80 4.07 1.03 7.18
CA VAL A 80 4.72 0.00 8.00
C VAL A 80 4.45 -1.35 7.37
N ASP A 81 5.45 -1.87 6.69
CA ASP A 81 5.45 -3.21 6.12
C ASP A 81 6.09 -4.17 7.13
N ALA A 82 5.33 -5.12 7.64
CA ALA A 82 5.74 -6.21 8.53
C ALA A 82 6.89 -7.06 7.98
N ARG A 83 7.12 -7.03 6.65
CA ARG A 83 8.15 -7.87 6.00
C ARG A 83 9.58 -7.35 6.14
N ARG A 84 9.80 -6.20 6.76
CA ARG A 84 11.09 -5.51 6.72
C ARG A 84 12.12 -5.95 7.77
N ALA A 85 11.96 -7.15 8.31
CA ALA A 85 12.85 -7.70 9.32
C ALA A 85 13.90 -8.68 8.76
N GLY A 86 14.10 -8.75 7.44
CA GLY A 86 15.14 -9.61 6.86
C GLY A 86 15.28 -9.54 5.34
N PRO A 87 16.34 -10.15 4.79
CA PRO A 87 16.62 -10.20 3.35
C PRO A 87 15.59 -11.05 2.59
N ALA A 88 15.46 -10.82 1.28
CA ALA A 88 14.53 -11.59 0.45
C ALA A 88 15.04 -13.02 0.25
N ARG A 89 14.20 -14.01 0.56
CA ARG A 89 14.54 -15.44 0.43
C ARG A 89 14.80 -15.83 -1.04
N GLN A 90 15.88 -16.56 -1.27
CA GLN A 90 16.18 -17.21 -2.54
C GLN A 90 16.12 -18.74 -2.37
N PRO A 91 14.93 -19.36 -2.44
CA PRO A 91 14.82 -20.81 -2.23
C PRO A 91 15.69 -21.59 -3.24
N PRO A 92 16.37 -22.66 -2.81
CA PRO A 92 16.23 -23.33 -1.50
C PRO A 92 17.02 -22.68 -0.35
N ALA A 93 17.92 -21.74 -0.63
CA ALA A 93 18.77 -21.12 0.37
C ALA A 93 18.01 -20.14 1.28
N TRP A 94 18.52 -20.01 2.50
CA TRP A 94 18.16 -18.97 3.44
C TRP A 94 18.92 -17.70 3.10
N SER A 95 18.48 -16.58 3.63
CA SER A 95 19.15 -15.30 3.40
C SER A 95 19.47 -14.64 4.72
N ALA A 96 20.68 -14.13 4.89
CA ALA A 96 21.16 -13.51 6.12
C ALA A 96 21.79 -12.15 5.84
N VAL A 97 21.59 -11.19 6.74
CA VAL A 97 22.27 -9.90 6.73
C VAL A 97 22.50 -9.44 8.17
N GLN A 98 23.66 -8.86 8.43
CA GLN A 98 23.98 -8.27 9.72
C GLN A 98 23.50 -6.81 9.75
N VAL A 99 22.83 -6.44 10.82
CA VAL A 99 22.45 -5.06 11.15
C VAL A 99 22.92 -4.79 12.56
N ASP A 100 23.87 -3.86 12.70
CA ASP A 100 24.58 -3.63 13.96
C ASP A 100 25.16 -4.96 14.50
N GLU A 101 24.82 -5.35 15.73
CA GLU A 101 25.28 -6.60 16.36
C GLU A 101 24.34 -7.80 16.14
N GLN A 102 23.27 -7.62 15.35
CA GLN A 102 22.23 -8.63 15.15
C GLN A 102 22.23 -9.19 13.72
N TRP A 103 22.11 -10.50 13.62
CA TRP A 103 21.92 -11.23 12.38
C TRP A 103 20.42 -11.42 12.12
N LEU A 104 19.98 -10.97 10.95
CA LEU A 104 18.63 -11.16 10.46
C LEU A 104 18.63 -12.28 9.44
N ILE A 105 18.02 -13.41 9.77
CA ILE A 105 17.98 -14.60 8.92
C ILE A 105 16.55 -14.88 8.47
N ARG A 106 16.37 -15.02 7.16
CA ARG A 106 15.11 -15.37 6.51
C ARG A 106 15.14 -16.85 6.11
N HIS A 107 14.64 -17.70 7.00
CA HIS A 107 14.50 -19.14 6.75
C HIS A 107 13.15 -19.51 6.09
N GLN A 108 12.08 -18.76 6.37
CA GLN A 108 10.72 -19.04 5.89
C GLN A 108 10.12 -17.93 4.99
N PRO A 109 9.08 -18.24 4.18
CA PRO A 109 8.41 -17.26 3.34
C PRO A 109 7.68 -16.16 4.13
N TRP A 110 7.15 -16.49 5.32
CA TRP A 110 6.37 -15.58 6.17
C TRP A 110 6.98 -15.33 7.55
N GLY A 111 7.92 -16.16 8.00
CA GLY A 111 8.72 -15.95 9.21
C GLY A 111 10.16 -15.52 8.95
N GLY A 112 10.83 -15.05 10.00
CA GLY A 112 12.25 -14.76 10.05
C GLY A 112 12.72 -14.79 11.49
N MET A 113 14.03 -14.84 11.69
CA MET A 113 14.67 -14.88 13.00
C MET A 113 15.69 -13.74 13.08
N ALA A 114 15.86 -13.21 14.28
CA ALA A 114 16.91 -12.25 14.61
C ALA A 114 17.67 -12.80 15.82
N ALA A 115 18.99 -12.86 15.71
CA ALA A 115 19.85 -13.36 16.79
C ALA A 115 21.17 -12.61 16.82
N GLU A 116 21.76 -12.52 18.00
CA GLU A 116 23.13 -12.04 18.15
C GLU A 116 24.13 -13.11 17.69
N ASN A 117 25.34 -12.69 17.34
CA ASN A 117 26.37 -13.60 16.83
C ASN A 117 26.64 -14.78 17.78
N VAL A 118 26.59 -14.52 19.09
CA VAL A 118 26.82 -15.54 20.14
C VAL A 118 25.77 -16.64 20.18
N TRP A 119 24.55 -16.39 19.67
CA TRP A 119 23.45 -17.35 19.69
C TRP A 119 23.24 -18.07 18.35
N LEU A 120 24.00 -17.71 17.32
CA LEU A 120 23.87 -18.32 16.01
C LEU A 120 24.15 -19.83 16.04
N THR A 121 25.09 -20.25 16.88
CA THR A 121 25.48 -21.66 16.97
C THR A 121 24.32 -22.50 17.50
N GLU A 122 23.77 -22.13 18.65
CA GLU A 122 22.66 -22.82 19.29
C GLU A 122 21.40 -22.77 18.43
N LEU A 123 21.13 -21.61 17.84
CA LEU A 123 19.93 -21.41 17.03
C LEU A 123 19.97 -22.26 15.75
N LEU A 124 21.10 -22.27 15.03
CA LEU A 124 21.23 -23.03 13.79
C LEU A 124 21.39 -24.54 14.02
N GLN A 125 21.92 -24.97 15.18
CA GLN A 125 21.98 -26.38 15.56
C GLN A 125 20.64 -26.95 16.02
N SER A 126 19.73 -26.10 16.49
CA SER A 126 18.37 -26.54 16.85
C SER A 126 17.55 -27.00 15.64
N GLU A 127 17.97 -26.59 14.44
CA GLU A 127 17.35 -26.94 13.18
C GLU A 127 17.88 -28.29 12.67
N ALA A 128 16.98 -29.17 12.22
CA ALA A 128 17.29 -30.58 11.98
C ALA A 128 18.18 -30.86 10.76
N GLU A 129 18.30 -29.92 9.83
CA GLU A 129 19.02 -30.08 8.56
C GLU A 129 20.17 -29.07 8.44
N GLU A 130 21.18 -29.39 7.64
CA GLU A 130 22.24 -28.45 7.33
C GLU A 130 21.76 -27.46 6.25
N HIS A 131 21.68 -26.18 6.62
CA HIS A 131 21.08 -25.16 5.78
C HIS A 131 22.13 -24.38 4.97
N VAL A 132 21.80 -24.07 3.72
CA VAL A 132 22.57 -23.15 2.88
C VAL A 132 22.08 -21.73 3.14
N ILE A 133 22.97 -20.83 3.58
CA ILE A 133 22.65 -19.47 3.98
C ILE A 133 23.41 -18.48 3.10
N ASP A 134 22.67 -17.69 2.31
CA ASP A 134 23.22 -16.59 1.52
C ASP A 134 23.43 -15.36 2.40
N SER A 135 24.70 -15.03 2.66
CA SER A 135 25.10 -13.94 3.54
C SER A 135 25.42 -12.67 2.75
N TYR A 136 24.66 -11.60 3.00
CA TYR A 136 24.93 -10.26 2.43
C TYR A 136 25.86 -9.41 3.31
N SER A 137 26.44 -10.02 4.34
CA SER A 137 27.46 -9.49 5.24
C SER A 137 28.59 -10.54 5.36
N PRO A 138 29.79 -10.16 5.84
CA PRO A 138 30.87 -11.13 6.07
C PRO A 138 30.38 -12.31 6.92
N PRO A 139 30.47 -13.56 6.42
CA PRO A 139 29.94 -14.72 7.13
C PRO A 139 30.54 -14.89 8.55
N PRO A 140 29.71 -15.20 9.56
CA PRO A 140 30.20 -15.50 10.90
C PRO A 140 30.74 -16.93 10.98
N ALA A 141 31.49 -17.22 12.05
CA ALA A 141 31.88 -18.59 12.38
C ALA A 141 30.70 -19.35 13.02
N ALA A 142 29.68 -19.65 12.22
CA ALA A 142 28.45 -20.31 12.67
C ALA A 142 28.19 -21.61 11.87
N PRO A 143 27.40 -22.55 12.42
CA PRO A 143 26.99 -23.77 11.73
C PRO A 143 26.24 -23.50 10.41
N GLY A 144 26.32 -24.46 9.48
CA GLY A 144 25.68 -24.38 8.16
C GLY A 144 26.62 -23.92 7.03
N VAL A 145 26.10 -23.97 5.80
CA VAL A 145 26.88 -23.59 4.60
C VAL A 145 26.62 -22.13 4.27
N TRP A 146 27.50 -21.25 4.77
CA TRP A 146 27.43 -19.83 4.52
C TRP A 146 28.07 -19.46 3.17
N ARG A 147 27.26 -18.92 2.26
CA ARG A 147 27.72 -18.42 0.95
C ARG A 147 27.78 -16.90 1.01
N GLU A 148 28.98 -16.35 0.89
CA GLU A 148 29.16 -14.91 0.81
C GLU A 148 28.58 -14.35 -0.50
N GLN A 149 27.70 -13.37 -0.37
CA GLN A 149 27.08 -12.62 -1.46
C GLN A 149 27.64 -11.19 -1.50
N PRO A 150 27.48 -10.46 -2.63
CA PRO A 150 27.89 -9.06 -2.69
C PRO A 150 27.28 -8.26 -1.55
N ALA A 151 28.15 -7.66 -0.73
CA ALA A 151 27.79 -7.00 0.51
C ALA A 151 26.72 -5.93 0.28
N GLN A 152 25.60 -6.03 1.00
CA GLN A 152 24.46 -5.14 0.85
C GLN A 152 23.83 -4.84 2.21
N THR A 153 23.44 -3.57 2.40
CA THR A 153 22.72 -3.18 3.61
C THR A 153 21.28 -3.70 3.59
N LEU A 154 20.67 -3.89 4.77
CA LEU A 154 19.26 -4.25 4.90
C LEU A 154 18.35 -3.27 4.13
N LEU A 155 18.65 -1.98 4.15
CA LEU A 155 17.86 -0.96 3.44
C LEU A 155 17.96 -1.13 1.92
N THR A 156 19.14 -1.45 1.40
CA THR A 156 19.36 -1.73 -0.03
C THR A 156 18.58 -2.99 -0.45
N LEU A 157 18.67 -4.06 0.33
CA LEU A 157 17.93 -5.30 0.08
C LEU A 157 16.42 -5.03 0.11
N ALA A 158 15.92 -4.29 1.10
CA ALA A 158 14.51 -3.95 1.20
C ALA A 158 14.03 -3.07 0.02
N ALA A 159 14.88 -2.17 -0.50
CA ALA A 159 14.54 -1.34 -1.66
C ALA A 159 14.42 -2.13 -2.96
N ARG A 160 15.23 -3.20 -3.13
CA ARG A 160 15.24 -4.06 -4.32
C ARG A 160 14.03 -5.00 -4.43
N HIS A 161 13.31 -5.21 -3.34
CA HIS A 161 12.17 -6.15 -3.30
C HIS A 161 10.84 -5.45 -2.95
N PRO A 162 10.27 -4.63 -3.87
CA PRO A 162 9.04 -3.88 -3.61
C PRO A 162 7.81 -4.78 -3.40
N ALA A 163 7.81 -6.01 -3.92
CA ALA A 163 6.74 -6.99 -3.68
C ALA A 163 6.58 -7.36 -2.19
N ALA A 164 7.60 -7.11 -1.36
CA ALA A 164 7.54 -7.29 0.09
C ALA A 164 6.61 -6.29 0.80
N GLN A 165 6.21 -5.19 0.15
CA GLN A 165 5.35 -4.13 0.70
C GLN A 165 3.90 -4.57 0.95
N LYS A 166 3.51 -5.78 0.53
CA LYS A 166 2.13 -6.28 0.74
C LYS A 166 1.88 -6.84 2.14
N LEU A 167 2.92 -7.10 2.93
CA LEU A 167 2.77 -7.59 4.30
C LEU A 167 2.95 -6.42 5.27
N SER A 168 1.87 -5.95 5.88
CA SER A 168 1.85 -4.78 6.75
C SER A 168 1.29 -5.11 8.13
N LEU A 169 1.91 -4.55 9.19
CA LEU A 169 1.39 -4.62 10.57
C LEU A 169 0.23 -3.63 10.83
N LEU A 170 0.00 -2.69 9.90
CA LEU A 170 -1.06 -1.68 9.98
C LEU A 170 -2.41 -2.30 9.64
N GLN A 171 -2.87 -3.16 10.54
CA GLN A 171 -4.14 -3.86 10.45
C GLN A 171 -4.96 -3.61 11.72
N GLY A 172 -6.27 -3.81 11.64
CA GLY A 172 -7.18 -3.64 12.77
C GLY A 172 -7.04 -2.26 13.42
N LYS A 173 -6.71 -2.24 14.73
CA LYS A 173 -6.58 -1.01 15.54
C LYS A 173 -5.47 -0.06 15.10
N PHE A 174 -4.44 -0.58 14.41
CA PHE A 174 -3.33 0.20 13.88
C PHE A 174 -3.43 0.37 12.37
N ALA A 175 -4.55 0.00 11.76
CA ALA A 175 -4.77 0.27 10.35
C ALA A 175 -4.66 1.77 10.09
N ALA A 176 -3.87 2.13 9.09
CA ALA A 176 -3.80 3.52 8.64
C ALA A 176 -5.24 3.99 8.41
N ARG A 177 -5.64 5.04 9.13
CA ARG A 177 -6.91 5.70 8.88
C ARG A 177 -6.82 6.15 7.44
N ARG A 178 -7.45 5.42 6.51
CA ARG A 178 -7.68 5.94 5.17
C ARG A 178 -8.34 7.27 5.44
N ARG A 179 -7.65 8.37 5.12
CA ARG A 179 -8.38 9.57 4.74
C ARG A 179 -9.30 9.05 3.65
N SER A 180 -10.57 8.84 3.99
CA SER A 180 -11.56 8.55 2.98
C SER A 180 -11.32 9.59 1.91
N ALA A 181 -11.45 9.21 0.66
CA ALA A 181 -11.48 10.16 -0.44
C ALA A 181 -12.72 11.10 -0.35
N GLN A 182 -13.23 11.38 0.85
CA GLN A 182 -14.14 12.46 1.20
C GLN A 182 -13.35 13.69 1.66
N ALA A 183 -12.31 14.08 0.92
CA ALA A 183 -11.67 15.38 1.12
C ALA A 183 -11.06 15.94 -0.17
N SER A 184 -11.67 15.68 -1.33
CA SER A 184 -11.57 16.60 -2.47
C SER A 184 -12.72 16.40 -3.46
N TRP A 185 -13.94 16.78 -3.06
CA TRP A 185 -14.95 17.22 -4.05
C TRP A 185 -14.57 18.59 -4.64
N ARG A 186 -13.30 18.77 -5.02
CA ARG A 186 -12.82 19.98 -5.69
C ARG A 186 -13.19 20.08 -7.18
N PRO A 187 -13.69 19.05 -7.90
CA PRO A 187 -14.22 19.30 -9.25
C PRO A 187 -15.59 20.00 -9.25
N ALA A 188 -16.41 19.81 -8.21
CA ALA A 188 -17.79 20.33 -8.19
C ALA A 188 -17.88 21.85 -7.99
N ARG A 189 -16.87 22.49 -7.37
CA ARG A 189 -16.85 23.95 -7.17
C ARG A 189 -16.58 24.72 -8.46
N TYR A 190 -15.87 24.13 -9.43
CA TYR A 190 -15.66 24.74 -10.75
C TYR A 190 -16.83 24.50 -11.71
N ALA A 191 -17.53 23.36 -11.60
CA ALA A 191 -18.72 23.08 -12.41
C ALA A 191 -19.90 24.02 -12.09
N ALA A 192 -20.06 24.45 -10.83
CA ALA A 192 -21.10 25.40 -10.42
C ALA A 192 -20.84 26.83 -10.94
N LEU A 193 -19.58 27.25 -11.03
CA LEU A 193 -19.21 28.55 -11.60
C LEU A 193 -19.32 28.56 -13.14
N ALA A 194 -18.99 27.45 -13.81
CA ALA A 194 -19.14 27.31 -15.26
C ALA A 194 -20.61 27.38 -15.73
N ARG A 195 -21.56 26.82 -14.96
CA ARG A 195 -23.00 26.92 -15.28
C ARG A 195 -23.55 28.35 -15.16
N ARG A 196 -23.05 29.17 -14.24
CA ARG A 196 -23.42 30.60 -14.16
C ARG A 196 -22.86 31.41 -15.32
N TYR A 197 -21.66 31.09 -15.79
CA TYR A 197 -21.07 31.79 -16.94
C TYR A 197 -21.75 31.44 -18.27
N TRP A 198 -22.28 30.22 -18.40
CA TRP A 198 -23.02 29.80 -19.60
C TRP A 198 -24.45 30.34 -19.67
N GLN A 199 -25.18 30.40 -18.55
CA GLN A 199 -26.53 31.01 -18.53
C GLN A 199 -26.53 32.55 -18.62
N GLY A 200 -25.39 33.21 -18.35
CA GLY A 200 -25.25 34.65 -18.55
C GLY A 200 -25.03 35.09 -20.00
N GLN A 201 -24.49 34.21 -20.86
CA GLN A 201 -24.18 34.57 -22.26
C GLN A 201 -25.37 34.42 -23.21
N THR A 202 -26.33 33.54 -22.93
CA THR A 202 -27.55 33.39 -23.74
C THR A 202 -28.54 34.56 -23.56
N ALA A 203 -28.48 35.31 -22.46
CA ALA A 203 -29.34 36.48 -22.26
C ALA A 203 -28.87 37.74 -23.04
N CYS A 204 -27.56 37.88 -23.32
CA CYS A 204 -27.02 39.03 -24.05
C CYS A 204 -27.24 38.96 -25.57
N TRP A 205 -27.30 37.76 -26.16
CA TRP A 205 -27.51 37.61 -27.60
C TRP A 205 -28.94 37.95 -28.05
N THR A 206 -29.95 37.77 -27.19
CA THR A 206 -31.35 38.06 -27.55
C THR A 206 -31.66 39.56 -27.53
N ILE A 207 -30.94 40.37 -26.74
CA ILE A 207 -31.16 41.82 -26.65
C ILE A 207 -30.51 42.57 -27.83
N ALA A 208 -29.39 42.07 -28.36
CA ALA A 208 -28.69 42.70 -29.48
C ALA A 208 -29.49 42.62 -30.81
N ILE A 209 -30.31 41.59 -31.01
CA ILE A 209 -31.08 41.38 -32.24
C ILE A 209 -32.31 42.30 -32.34
N TRP A 210 -32.83 42.82 -31.21
CA TRP A 210 -34.00 43.70 -31.20
C TRP A 210 -33.70 45.19 -31.46
N ARG A 211 -32.43 45.61 -31.45
CA ARG A 211 -32.06 47.03 -31.58
C ARG A 211 -31.74 47.49 -33.01
N VAL A 212 -31.73 46.58 -33.98
CA VAL A 212 -31.52 46.91 -35.40
C VAL A 212 -32.79 46.62 -36.21
N ARG A 213 -33.82 47.45 -35.99
CA ARG A 213 -34.86 47.68 -37.02
C ARG A 213 -34.45 48.90 -37.84
N PRO A 214 -34.13 48.77 -39.14
CA PRO A 214 -33.93 49.93 -39.98
C PRO A 214 -35.26 50.67 -40.17
N ARG A 215 -35.27 51.96 -39.81
CA ARG A 215 -36.37 52.90 -40.08
C ARG A 215 -36.65 52.92 -41.58
N ARG A 216 -37.85 52.47 -41.97
CA ARG A 216 -38.42 52.71 -43.30
C ARG A 216 -38.53 54.23 -43.54
N ARG A 217 -37.83 54.74 -44.55
CA ARG A 217 -38.07 56.08 -45.11
C ARG A 217 -38.94 55.91 -46.35
N ASN A 218 -40.06 56.62 -46.36
CA ASN A 218 -41.12 56.54 -47.34
C ASN A 218 -40.88 57.54 -48.49
N ARG A 219 -41.46 57.23 -49.66
CA ARG A 219 -41.85 58.08 -50.83
C ARG A 219 -40.83 58.34 -51.98
N PRO A 220 -41.29 58.61 -53.22
CA PRO A 220 -42.14 57.76 -54.08
C PRO A 220 -41.77 57.79 -55.60
N ALA A 221 -42.42 56.90 -56.37
CA ALA A 221 -42.87 56.97 -57.78
C ALA A 221 -41.90 57.25 -58.96
N GLY A 222 -41.92 56.35 -59.95
CA GLY A 222 -41.54 56.61 -61.36
C GLY A 222 -40.90 55.41 -62.07
N PRO A 223 -41.12 55.19 -63.39
CA PRO A 223 -41.69 53.91 -63.84
C PRO A 223 -40.80 53.03 -64.74
N SER A 224 -41.24 51.77 -64.86
CA SER A 224 -41.18 50.83 -66.01
C SER A 224 -39.84 50.51 -66.69
N ILE A 225 -39.54 49.22 -66.87
CA ILE A 225 -39.26 48.59 -68.18
C ILE A 225 -39.30 47.05 -68.07
N THR A 226 -39.84 46.49 -69.14
CA THR A 226 -40.22 45.13 -69.53
C THR A 226 -39.03 44.19 -69.79
N ALA A 227 -39.33 42.87 -69.79
CA ALA A 227 -38.65 41.72 -70.43
C ALA A 227 -38.35 40.63 -69.37
N GLY A 228 -38.76 39.38 -69.50
CA GLY A 228 -39.06 38.57 -70.67
C GLY A 228 -38.23 37.29 -70.57
N PHE A 229 -38.82 36.16 -70.98
CA PHE A 229 -38.14 34.89 -71.32
C PHE A 229 -37.66 34.00 -70.15
N ARG A 230 -37.66 32.66 -70.18
CA ARG A 230 -38.39 31.57 -70.88
C ARG A 230 -37.84 30.25 -70.25
N ARG A 231 -38.71 29.25 -70.13
CA ARG A 231 -38.53 27.79 -69.88
C ARG A 231 -37.13 27.14 -69.96
N ARG A 232 -36.93 26.11 -69.11
CA ARG A 232 -36.74 24.63 -69.36
C ARG A 232 -36.08 24.04 -68.08
N LYS A 233 -36.46 22.95 -67.40
CA LYS A 233 -36.85 21.54 -67.68
C LYS A 233 -35.76 20.68 -68.36
N GLY A 234 -35.41 19.57 -67.68
CA GLY A 234 -34.55 18.45 -68.10
C GLY A 234 -33.17 18.51 -67.44
N ASP A 235 -32.65 17.52 -66.72
CA ASP A 235 -33.03 16.12 -66.51
C ASP A 235 -32.66 15.68 -65.08
#